data_AF-H8I702-F1
#
_entry.id   AF-H8I702-F1
#
_cell.length_a   1.000
_cell.length_b   1.000
_cell.length_c   1.000
_cell.angle_alpha   90.00
_cell.angle_beta   90.00
_cell.angle_gamma   90.00
#
_symmetry.space_group_name_H-M   'P 1'
#
loop_
_entity.id
_entity.type
_entity.pdbx_description
1 polymer ?
#
loop_
_entity_poly.entity_id
_entity_poly.type
_entity_poly.pdbx_seq_one_letter_code
_entity_poly.pdbx_strand_id
1 'polypeptide(L)'
;MILIGTSGWSYDDWVGEFYPAGLGKEKRLEFYAKHFHTTEINSTYYAFPSPAMVQSWIAKASRLQGFEFSLKMPKRVTHDSLLLDVEHALEFESKVLVPMRDASCLGAALIQLSPYVMLSHKGEGTDHLERLEALLGRLDTGKIDYAVEFRHRSWLDGGRLRDEVKAMLKRRNVAACAVDGPSMPPTVEDTARHVYVRFHGRNADVWYRKKGDGPHMNRYDYNYTEEELLSWKRRLKPLAGGTIRAYFNNHPHANAARNAMLFESLMGLRPAQKTERQSGLSRFFQD
;
A
#
# COMPACT_ATOMS: atom_id res chain seq x y z
N MET A 1 -4.71 -8.77 13.34
CA MET A 1 -4.22 -9.61 12.20
C MET A 1 -3.15 -8.82 11.46
N ILE A 2 -2.10 -9.45 10.94
CA ILE A 2 -1.03 -8.75 10.19
C ILE A 2 -0.91 -9.41 8.81
N LEU A 3 -1.10 -8.61 7.76
CA LEU A 3 -1.02 -9.03 6.37
C LEU A 3 0.10 -8.24 5.70
N ILE A 4 1.12 -8.95 5.24
CA ILE A 4 2.26 -8.38 4.55
C ILE A 4 2.22 -8.87 3.10
N GLY A 5 2.42 -7.95 2.18
CA GLY A 5 2.49 -8.26 0.76
C GLY A 5 3.21 -7.18 0.00
N THR A 6 2.95 -7.12 -1.30
CA THR A 6 3.60 -6.20 -2.23
C THR A 6 2.55 -5.37 -2.96
N SER A 7 2.98 -4.19 -3.41
CA SER A 7 2.26 -3.37 -4.36
C SER A 7 2.32 -4.02 -5.73
N GLY A 8 1.34 -4.86 -6.05
CA GLY A 8 1.28 -5.67 -7.27
C GLY A 8 2.02 -7.01 -7.15
N TRP A 9 1.72 -7.92 -8.07
CA TRP A 9 2.34 -9.25 -8.16
C TRP A 9 2.90 -9.54 -9.57
N SER A 10 2.35 -8.94 -10.63
CA SER A 10 2.69 -9.35 -12.01
C SER A 10 3.89 -8.58 -12.58
N TYR A 11 5.10 -8.93 -12.15
CA TYR A 11 6.36 -8.32 -12.59
C TYR A 11 7.24 -9.32 -13.38
N ASP A 12 7.80 -8.89 -14.52
CA ASP A 12 8.62 -9.75 -15.38
C ASP A 12 10.04 -9.92 -14.84
N ASP A 13 10.60 -8.90 -14.22
CA ASP A 13 11.91 -8.92 -13.55
C ASP A 13 11.93 -9.76 -12.26
N TRP A 14 10.79 -10.32 -11.86
CA TRP A 14 10.70 -11.26 -10.75
C TRP A 14 10.90 -12.71 -11.18
N VAL A 15 10.89 -13.01 -12.48
CA VAL A 15 11.16 -14.36 -13.00
C VAL A 15 12.64 -14.69 -12.83
N GLY A 16 12.94 -15.81 -12.18
CA GLY A 16 14.28 -16.22 -11.78
C GLY A 16 14.68 -15.74 -10.38
N GLU A 17 14.04 -14.69 -9.87
CA GLU A 17 14.33 -14.10 -8.54
C GLU A 17 13.30 -14.49 -7.47
N PHE A 18 12.02 -14.47 -7.84
CA PHE A 18 10.89 -14.84 -6.98
C PHE A 18 9.96 -15.84 -7.68
N TYR A 19 9.67 -15.64 -8.97
CA TYR A 19 8.92 -16.60 -9.77
C TYR A 19 9.87 -17.65 -10.37
N PRO A 20 9.48 -18.93 -10.42
CA PRO A 20 10.20 -19.94 -11.17
C PRO A 20 10.38 -19.55 -12.63
N ALA A 21 11.50 -19.95 -13.22
CA ALA A 21 11.75 -19.75 -14.65
C ALA A 21 10.62 -20.38 -15.48
N GLY A 22 10.11 -19.63 -16.47
CA GLY A 22 9.03 -20.10 -17.35
C GLY A 22 7.61 -19.99 -16.76
N LEU A 23 7.41 -19.45 -15.55
CA LEU A 23 6.07 -19.27 -15.00
C LEU A 23 5.26 -18.23 -15.80
N GLY A 24 4.15 -18.67 -16.39
CA GLY A 24 3.20 -17.83 -17.13
C GLY A 24 2.55 -16.75 -16.25
N LYS A 25 2.22 -15.60 -16.84
CA LYS A 25 1.66 -14.42 -16.14
C LYS A 25 0.35 -14.74 -15.41
N GLU A 26 -0.45 -15.62 -15.99
CA GLU A 26 -1.74 -16.08 -15.46
C GLU A 26 -1.61 -16.87 -14.16
N LYS A 27 -0.51 -17.60 -13.98
CA LYS A 27 -0.21 -18.40 -12.77
C LYS A 27 0.51 -17.62 -11.68
N ARG A 28 0.98 -16.40 -11.97
CA ARG A 28 1.76 -15.61 -11.01
C ARG A 28 1.01 -15.30 -9.72
N LEU A 29 -0.30 -15.01 -9.79
CA LEU A 29 -1.08 -14.76 -8.58
C LEU A 29 -1.20 -16.01 -7.71
N GLU A 30 -1.44 -17.17 -8.31
CA GLU A 30 -1.54 -18.45 -7.59
C GLU A 30 -0.20 -18.79 -6.93
N PHE A 31 0.92 -18.60 -7.63
CA PHE A 31 2.25 -18.77 -7.04
C PHE A 31 2.49 -17.76 -5.91
N TYR A 32 2.20 -16.48 -6.15
CA TYR A 32 2.36 -15.41 -5.17
C TYR A 32 1.57 -15.68 -3.88
N ALA A 33 0.35 -16.20 -4.01
CA ALA A 33 -0.54 -16.53 -2.90
C ALA A 33 -0.06 -17.69 -2.02
N LYS A 34 0.95 -18.46 -2.46
CA LYS A 34 1.65 -19.43 -1.59
C LYS A 34 2.51 -18.75 -0.53
N HIS A 35 2.89 -17.49 -0.75
CA HIS A 35 3.80 -16.76 0.12
C HIS A 35 3.14 -15.60 0.87
N PHE A 36 2.10 -14.99 0.30
CA PHE A 36 1.44 -13.81 0.85
C PHE A 36 -0.07 -13.94 0.75
N HIS A 37 -0.79 -13.38 1.72
CA HIS A 37 -2.26 -13.41 1.78
C HIS A 37 -2.89 -12.08 1.33
N THR A 38 -2.08 -11.14 0.82
CA THR A 38 -2.57 -9.85 0.35
C THR A 38 -1.69 -9.25 -0.73
N THR A 39 -2.27 -8.39 -1.57
CA THR A 39 -1.52 -7.53 -2.49
C THR A 39 -2.27 -6.21 -2.73
N GLU A 40 -1.54 -5.12 -2.97
CA GLU A 40 -2.12 -3.83 -3.35
C GLU A 40 -2.19 -3.72 -4.88
N ILE A 41 -3.40 -3.60 -5.44
CA ILE A 41 -3.66 -3.32 -6.85
C ILE A 41 -3.48 -1.81 -7.09
N ASN A 42 -2.48 -1.48 -7.90
CA ASN A 42 -2.21 -0.12 -8.34
C ASN A 42 -2.67 0.18 -9.77
N SER A 43 -3.08 -0.82 -10.56
CA SER A 43 -3.56 -0.59 -11.93
C SER A 43 -4.83 0.29 -11.97
N THR A 44 -5.66 0.22 -10.94
CA THR A 44 -6.87 1.04 -10.74
C THR A 44 -6.57 2.55 -10.69
N TYR A 45 -5.37 2.93 -10.28
CA TYR A 45 -4.91 4.30 -10.32
C TYR A 45 -4.87 4.84 -11.76
N TYR A 46 -4.45 4.02 -12.72
CA TYR A 46 -4.23 4.42 -14.11
C TYR A 46 -5.48 4.24 -14.97
N ALA A 47 -6.27 3.21 -14.70
CA ALA A 47 -7.45 2.87 -15.49
C ALA A 47 -8.58 2.37 -14.57
N PHE A 48 -9.80 2.86 -14.83
CA PHE A 48 -10.97 2.39 -14.12
C PHE A 48 -11.22 0.91 -14.48
N PRO A 49 -11.32 -0.01 -13.50
CA PRO A 49 -11.53 -1.43 -13.77
C PRO A 49 -12.86 -1.71 -14.47
N SER A 50 -12.86 -2.57 -15.49
CA SER A 50 -14.11 -3.06 -16.06
C SER A 50 -14.80 -4.04 -15.10
N PRO A 51 -16.14 -4.21 -15.18
CA PRO A 51 -16.84 -5.21 -14.40
C PRO A 51 -16.25 -6.61 -14.53
N ALA A 52 -15.84 -7.01 -15.74
CA ALA A 52 -15.19 -8.30 -15.99
C ALA A 52 -13.86 -8.46 -15.23
N MET A 53 -13.08 -7.37 -15.11
CA MET A 53 -11.83 -7.37 -14.34
C MET A 53 -12.09 -7.55 -12.84
N VAL A 54 -13.09 -6.84 -12.29
CA VAL A 54 -13.50 -6.98 -10.89
C VAL A 54 -13.97 -8.41 -10.60
N GLN A 55 -14.83 -8.97 -11.46
CA GLN A 55 -15.27 -10.36 -11.33
C GLN A 55 -14.10 -11.36 -11.45
N SER A 56 -13.12 -11.08 -12.30
CA SER A 56 -11.90 -11.90 -12.38
C SER A 56 -11.10 -11.89 -11.08
N TRP A 57 -10.96 -10.74 -10.41
CA TRP A 57 -10.29 -10.67 -9.10
C TRP A 57 -11.05 -11.42 -8.02
N ILE A 58 -12.38 -11.23 -7.96
CA ILE A 58 -13.25 -11.98 -7.03
C ILE A 58 -13.10 -13.49 -7.24
N ALA A 59 -13.20 -13.96 -8.49
CA ALA A 59 -13.07 -15.38 -8.82
C ALA A 59 -11.68 -15.94 -8.53
N LYS A 60 -10.63 -15.10 -8.56
CA LYS A 60 -9.27 -15.51 -8.16
C LYS A 60 -9.16 -15.61 -6.64
N ALA A 61 -9.59 -14.59 -5.91
CA ALA A 61 -9.56 -14.61 -4.44
C ALA A 61 -10.41 -15.73 -3.85
N SER A 62 -11.57 -16.06 -4.44
CA SER A 62 -12.41 -17.15 -3.91
C SER A 62 -11.73 -18.53 -3.93
N ARG A 63 -10.68 -18.70 -4.76
CA ARG A 63 -9.85 -19.91 -4.81
C ARG A 63 -8.65 -19.86 -3.86
N LEU A 64 -8.38 -18.71 -3.25
CA LEU A 64 -7.23 -18.43 -2.41
C LEU A 64 -7.71 -18.11 -0.99
N GLN A 65 -7.60 -19.08 -0.09
CA GLN A 65 -8.15 -18.96 1.25
C GLN A 65 -7.62 -17.71 1.98
N GLY A 66 -8.55 -16.83 2.38
CA GLY A 66 -8.23 -15.62 3.15
C GLY A 66 -7.45 -14.55 2.38
N PHE A 67 -7.35 -14.66 1.05
CA PHE A 67 -6.61 -13.69 0.24
C PHE A 67 -7.43 -12.42 0.00
N GLU A 68 -6.83 -11.26 0.25
CA GLU A 68 -7.48 -9.96 0.04
C GLU A 68 -6.67 -9.02 -0.87
N PHE A 69 -7.38 -8.18 -1.60
CA PHE A 69 -6.80 -7.13 -2.41
C PHE A 69 -7.04 -5.76 -1.76
N SER A 70 -5.98 -4.98 -1.56
CA SER A 70 -6.13 -3.54 -1.36
C SER A 70 -6.10 -2.83 -2.72
N LEU A 71 -6.84 -1.74 -2.88
CA LEU A 71 -6.95 -1.06 -4.18
C LEU A 71 -6.64 0.42 -4.04
N LYS A 72 -5.87 0.95 -4.98
CA LYS A 72 -5.57 2.38 -5.04
C LYS A 72 -6.68 3.15 -5.75
N MET A 73 -7.12 4.24 -5.15
CA MET A 73 -8.10 5.17 -5.72
C MET A 73 -7.61 5.68 -7.10
N PRO A 74 -8.50 5.83 -8.10
CA PRO A 74 -8.14 6.36 -9.41
C PRO A 74 -7.43 7.71 -9.35
N LYS A 75 -6.41 7.92 -10.20
CA LYS A 75 -5.66 9.18 -10.28
C LYS A 75 -6.56 10.38 -10.56
N ARG A 76 -7.68 10.15 -11.25
CA ARG A 76 -8.68 11.17 -11.55
C ARG A 76 -9.20 11.84 -10.29
N VAL A 77 -9.39 11.08 -9.20
CA VAL A 77 -9.82 11.61 -7.90
C VAL A 77 -8.67 12.33 -7.20
N THR A 78 -7.50 11.69 -7.07
CA THR A 78 -6.46 12.17 -6.14
C THR A 78 -5.39 13.08 -6.74
N HIS A 79 -5.21 13.05 -8.07
CA HIS A 79 -4.15 13.79 -8.78
C HIS A 79 -4.70 14.73 -9.84
N ASP A 80 -5.64 14.30 -10.68
CA ASP A 80 -6.12 15.12 -11.80
C ASP A 80 -7.15 16.17 -11.31
N SER A 81 -8.11 15.76 -10.48
CA SER A 81 -9.14 16.67 -9.93
C SER A 81 -8.80 17.26 -8.56
N LEU A 82 -7.71 16.80 -7.92
CA LEU A 82 -7.30 17.23 -6.58
C LEU A 82 -8.48 17.19 -5.58
N LEU A 83 -9.14 16.02 -5.51
CA LEU A 83 -10.26 15.66 -4.64
C LEU A 83 -11.62 16.29 -5.02
N LEU A 84 -11.73 16.99 -6.15
CA LEU A 84 -12.99 17.59 -6.59
C LEU A 84 -13.97 16.60 -7.23
N ASP A 85 -13.47 15.56 -7.91
CA ASP A 85 -14.32 14.59 -8.60
C ASP A 85 -14.80 13.49 -7.63
N VAL A 86 -15.66 13.89 -6.69
CA VAL A 86 -16.23 13.01 -5.65
C VAL A 86 -17.12 11.93 -6.29
N GLU A 87 -17.85 12.25 -7.34
CA GLU A 87 -18.73 11.29 -8.01
C GLU A 87 -17.92 10.14 -8.63
N HIS A 88 -16.74 10.42 -9.22
CA HIS A 88 -15.88 9.35 -9.70
C HIS A 88 -15.34 8.45 -8.56
N ALA A 89 -15.14 8.99 -7.36
CA ALA A 89 -14.79 8.19 -6.19
C ALA A 89 -15.95 7.28 -5.75
N LEU A 90 -17.19 7.78 -5.80
CA LEU A 90 -18.40 7.01 -5.47
C LEU A 90 -18.71 5.94 -6.52
N GLU A 91 -18.43 6.22 -7.79
CA GLU A 91 -18.47 5.20 -8.84
C GLU A 91 -17.44 4.09 -8.58
N PHE A 92 -16.22 4.45 -8.17
CA PHE A 92 -15.20 3.45 -7.83
C PHE A 92 -15.61 2.63 -6.61
N GLU A 93 -16.14 3.27 -5.56
CA GLU A 93 -16.67 2.58 -4.38
C GLU A 93 -17.79 1.60 -4.75
N SER A 94 -18.82 2.07 -5.44
CA SER A 94 -20.01 1.26 -5.77
C SER A 94 -19.74 0.16 -6.80
N LYS A 95 -18.91 0.41 -7.83
CA LYS A 95 -18.69 -0.53 -8.93
C LYS A 95 -17.50 -1.47 -8.71
N VAL A 96 -16.58 -1.13 -7.80
CA VAL A 96 -15.34 -1.90 -7.56
C VAL A 96 -15.22 -2.35 -6.11
N LEU A 97 -15.23 -1.42 -5.16
CA LEU A 97 -14.95 -1.75 -3.76
C LEU A 97 -16.08 -2.56 -3.12
N VAL A 98 -17.33 -2.13 -3.31
CA VAL A 98 -18.52 -2.81 -2.76
C VAL A 98 -18.62 -4.27 -3.23
N PRO A 99 -18.53 -4.60 -4.53
CA PRO A 99 -18.52 -6.00 -4.98
C PRO A 99 -17.40 -6.84 -4.36
N MET A 100 -16.19 -6.29 -4.23
CA MET A 100 -15.06 -7.01 -3.63
C MET A 100 -15.21 -7.19 -2.12
N ARG A 101 -15.79 -6.20 -1.42
CA ARG A 101 -16.15 -6.30 -0.01
C ARG A 101 -17.20 -7.38 0.21
N ASP A 102 -18.26 -7.37 -0.58
CA ASP A 102 -19.36 -8.33 -0.45
C ASP A 102 -18.89 -9.77 -0.76
N ALA A 103 -17.89 -9.91 -1.63
CA ALA A 103 -17.18 -11.17 -1.88
C ALA A 103 -16.11 -11.52 -0.83
N SER A 104 -15.95 -10.71 0.24
CA SER A 104 -14.96 -10.90 1.31
C SER A 104 -13.50 -10.96 0.83
N CYS A 105 -13.16 -10.25 -0.25
CA CYS A 105 -11.80 -10.18 -0.80
C CYS A 105 -11.25 -8.75 -0.90
N LEU A 106 -11.92 -7.76 -0.30
CA LEU A 106 -11.42 -6.39 -0.16
C LEU A 106 -10.62 -6.24 1.13
N GLY A 107 -9.37 -5.79 0.99
CA GLY A 107 -8.51 -5.39 2.11
C GLY A 107 -8.82 -3.96 2.55
N ALA A 108 -8.21 -2.98 1.87
CA ALA A 108 -8.49 -1.56 2.08
C ALA A 108 -8.40 -0.75 0.79
N ALA A 109 -8.95 0.45 0.80
CA ALA A 109 -8.85 1.40 -0.30
C ALA A 109 -7.86 2.52 0.02
N LEU A 110 -6.79 2.62 -0.77
CA LEU A 110 -5.74 3.61 -0.63
C LEU A 110 -6.08 4.90 -1.39
N ILE A 111 -6.21 6.01 -0.68
CA ILE A 111 -6.31 7.37 -1.19
C ILE A 111 -4.92 8.02 -1.08
N GLN A 112 -4.05 7.72 -2.04
CA GLN A 112 -2.75 8.40 -2.13
C GLN A 112 -2.93 9.79 -2.75
N LEU A 113 -2.67 10.84 -1.97
CA LEU A 113 -2.79 12.21 -2.41
C LEU A 113 -1.67 12.60 -3.39
N SER A 114 -1.97 13.52 -4.29
CA SER A 114 -0.95 14.22 -5.07
C SER A 114 -0.11 15.12 -4.16
N PRO A 115 1.20 15.34 -4.46
CA PRO A 115 2.01 16.31 -3.73
C PRO A 115 1.49 17.76 -3.84
N TYR A 116 0.60 18.05 -4.80
CA TYR A 116 -0.05 19.36 -4.96
C TYR A 116 -1.26 19.55 -4.05
N VAL A 117 -1.76 18.48 -3.41
CA VAL A 117 -2.80 18.56 -2.39
C VAL A 117 -2.10 18.93 -1.08
N MET A 118 -1.98 20.24 -0.86
CA MET A 118 -1.29 20.83 0.28
C MET A 118 -2.31 21.44 1.24
N LEU A 119 -2.11 21.24 2.55
CA LEU A 119 -2.82 22.02 3.55
C LEU A 119 -2.44 23.51 3.40
N SER A 120 -3.44 24.39 3.32
CA SER A 120 -3.28 25.85 3.33
C SER A 120 -3.85 26.44 4.64
N HIS A 121 -3.47 27.67 4.97
CA HIS A 121 -4.05 28.37 6.11
C HIS A 121 -5.45 28.90 5.76
N LYS A 122 -6.35 28.99 6.75
CA LYS A 122 -7.68 29.57 6.57
C LYS A 122 -7.57 30.99 6.01
N GLY A 123 -8.20 31.23 4.85
CA GLY A 123 -8.18 32.52 4.15
C GLY A 123 -7.12 32.64 3.05
N GLU A 124 -6.25 31.63 2.87
CA GLU A 124 -5.26 31.59 1.79
C GLU A 124 -5.43 30.34 0.92
N GLY A 125 -5.78 30.53 -0.36
CA GLY A 125 -5.77 29.46 -1.37
C GLY A 125 -6.88 28.42 -1.26
N THR A 126 -6.63 27.25 -1.86
CA THR A 126 -7.57 26.13 -1.94
C THR A 126 -7.60 25.34 -0.63
N ASP A 127 -8.76 25.22 0.01
CA ASP A 127 -8.92 24.39 1.21
C ASP A 127 -8.98 22.89 0.87
N HIS A 128 -7.81 22.26 0.78
CA HIS A 128 -7.71 20.82 0.55
C HIS A 128 -8.13 19.98 1.77
N LEU A 129 -8.18 20.56 2.98
CA LEU A 129 -8.70 19.85 4.15
C LEU A 129 -10.21 19.69 4.02
N GLU A 130 -10.92 20.77 3.67
CA GLU A 130 -12.36 20.74 3.39
C GLU A 130 -12.69 19.77 2.25
N ARG A 131 -11.90 19.77 1.16
CA ARG A 131 -12.10 18.81 0.06
C ARG A 131 -11.90 17.36 0.49
N LEU A 132 -10.87 17.09 1.28
CA LEU A 132 -10.62 15.74 1.81
C LEU A 132 -11.75 15.32 2.75
N GLU A 133 -12.20 16.21 3.64
CA GLU A 133 -13.30 15.94 4.55
C GLU A 133 -14.63 15.72 3.80
N ALA A 134 -14.89 16.49 2.73
CA ALA A 134 -16.05 16.32 1.87
C ALA A 134 -16.02 14.97 1.13
N LEU A 135 -14.89 14.58 0.57
CA LEU A 135 -14.71 13.27 -0.08
C LEU A 135 -14.95 12.14 0.92
N LEU A 136 -14.24 12.15 2.06
CA LEU A 136 -14.37 11.11 3.09
C LEU A 136 -15.76 11.09 3.74
N GLY A 137 -16.47 12.22 3.71
CA GLY A 137 -17.86 12.33 4.16
C GLY A 137 -18.88 11.65 3.26
N ARG A 138 -18.52 11.38 2.00
CA ARG A 138 -19.40 10.72 1.03
C ARG A 138 -19.14 9.22 0.90
N LEU A 139 -17.94 8.75 1.24
CA LEU A 139 -17.55 7.34 1.20
C LEU A 139 -18.07 6.56 2.42
N ASP A 140 -18.37 5.26 2.24
CA ASP A 140 -18.82 4.34 3.30
C ASP A 140 -17.63 3.86 4.16
N THR A 141 -16.99 4.82 4.83
CA THR A 141 -15.86 4.61 5.76
C THR A 141 -16.23 3.78 6.99
N GLY A 142 -17.53 3.55 7.22
CA GLY A 142 -18.01 2.62 8.24
C GLY A 142 -17.81 1.14 7.85
N LYS A 143 -18.01 0.81 6.57
CA LYS A 143 -17.96 -0.58 6.06
C LYS A 143 -16.72 -0.92 5.25
N ILE A 144 -16.01 0.08 4.73
CA ILE A 144 -14.78 -0.11 3.96
C ILE A 144 -13.63 0.54 4.72
N ASP A 145 -12.55 -0.21 4.90
CA ASP A 145 -11.31 0.32 5.45
C ASP A 145 -10.63 1.22 4.41
N TYR A 146 -10.52 2.52 4.71
CA TYR A 146 -9.81 3.49 3.89
C TYR A 146 -8.47 3.89 4.52
N ALA A 147 -7.49 4.22 3.68
CA ALA A 147 -6.22 4.77 4.11
C ALA A 147 -5.83 5.99 3.27
N VAL A 148 -5.43 7.10 3.90
CA VAL A 148 -4.96 8.32 3.21
C VAL A 148 -3.45 8.39 3.29
N GLU A 149 -2.77 8.45 2.14
CA GLU A 149 -1.32 8.67 2.07
C GLU A 149 -1.02 10.12 1.71
N PHE A 150 -0.53 10.86 2.69
CA PHE A 150 -0.08 12.24 2.54
C PHE A 150 1.29 12.32 1.88
N ARG A 151 1.45 13.23 0.93
CA ARG A 151 2.67 13.37 0.12
C ARG A 151 3.32 14.76 0.21
N HIS A 152 2.84 15.59 1.14
CA HIS A 152 3.35 16.94 1.34
C HIS A 152 3.52 17.24 2.83
N ARG A 153 4.61 17.93 3.19
CA ARG A 153 4.95 18.25 4.58
C ARG A 153 3.98 19.22 5.27
N SER A 154 3.17 19.97 4.51
CA SER A 154 2.22 20.92 5.12
C SER A 154 1.12 20.23 5.95
N TRP A 155 0.89 18.93 5.72
CA TRP A 155 0.01 18.10 6.56
C TRP A 155 0.61 17.76 7.92
N LEU A 156 1.90 18.05 8.13
CA LEU A 156 2.62 17.71 9.35
C LEU A 156 2.88 18.93 10.22
N ASP A 157 2.96 18.65 11.53
CA ASP A 157 3.58 19.49 12.54
C ASP A 157 4.52 18.63 13.39
N GLY A 158 5.77 19.07 13.58
CA GLY A 158 6.79 18.27 14.29
C GLY A 158 7.04 16.87 13.72
N GLY A 159 6.75 16.62 12.43
CA GLY A 159 6.87 15.30 11.80
C GLY A 159 5.71 14.33 12.09
N ARG A 160 4.66 14.80 12.76
CA ARG A 160 3.40 14.08 13.00
C ARG A 160 2.27 14.74 12.21
N LEU A 161 1.17 14.03 11.96
CA LEU A 161 0.00 14.69 11.41
C LEU A 161 -0.50 15.77 12.35
N ARG A 162 -0.91 16.91 11.78
CA ARG A 162 -1.59 17.98 12.52
C ARG A 162 -2.85 17.46 13.20
N ASP A 163 -3.15 18.01 14.37
CA ASP A 163 -4.22 17.50 15.25
C ASP A 163 -5.60 17.55 14.58
N GLU A 164 -5.91 18.62 13.83
CA GLU A 164 -7.17 18.75 13.10
C GLU A 164 -7.34 17.67 12.02
N VAL A 165 -6.26 17.33 11.33
CA VAL A 165 -6.23 16.28 10.31
C VAL A 165 -6.40 14.92 10.98
N LYS A 166 -5.66 14.68 12.06
CA LYS A 166 -5.74 13.44 12.84
C LYS A 166 -7.14 13.22 13.40
N ALA A 167 -7.75 14.26 13.96
CA ALA A 167 -9.11 14.22 14.49
C ALA A 167 -10.14 13.93 13.39
N MET A 168 -10.01 14.56 12.22
CA MET A 168 -10.90 14.30 11.07
C MET A 168 -10.84 12.84 10.63
N LEU A 169 -9.64 12.27 10.48
CA LEU A 169 -9.45 10.87 10.11
C LEU A 169 -10.01 9.92 11.19
N LYS A 170 -9.75 10.21 12.47
CA LYS A 170 -10.20 9.40 13.61
C LYS A 170 -11.73 9.33 13.73
N ARG A 171 -12.43 10.45 13.50
CA ARG A 171 -13.91 10.49 13.49
C ARG A 171 -14.52 9.58 12.42
N ARG A 172 -13.78 9.30 11.35
CA ARG A 172 -14.24 8.50 10.20
C ARG A 172 -13.61 7.11 10.13
N ASN A 173 -12.79 6.72 11.12
CA ASN A 173 -12.03 5.48 11.08
C ASN A 173 -11.21 5.32 9.78
N VAL A 174 -10.51 6.38 9.37
CA VAL A 174 -9.65 6.37 8.19
C VAL A 174 -8.20 6.30 8.63
N ALA A 175 -7.44 5.32 8.15
CA ALA A 175 -6.04 5.18 8.50
C ALA A 175 -5.22 6.28 7.83
N ALA A 176 -4.33 6.96 8.56
CA ALA A 176 -3.22 7.65 7.95
C ALA A 176 -2.21 6.59 7.50
N CYS A 177 -1.98 6.48 6.19
CA CYS A 177 -1.01 5.55 5.65
C CYS A 177 0.39 5.94 6.14
N ALA A 178 1.01 5.04 6.90
CA ALA A 178 2.41 5.17 7.28
C ALA A 178 3.28 4.90 6.05
N VAL A 179 4.27 5.74 5.80
CA VAL A 179 5.14 5.63 4.63
C VAL A 179 6.58 5.49 5.10
N ASP A 180 7.26 4.46 4.62
CA ASP A 180 8.73 4.44 4.64
C ASP A 180 9.23 4.91 3.28
N GLY A 181 9.79 6.11 3.24
CA GLY A 181 10.46 6.65 2.07
C GLY A 181 10.97 8.06 2.28
N PRO A 182 11.77 8.62 1.36
CA PRO A 182 12.48 9.89 1.56
C PRO A 182 11.58 11.13 1.71
N SER A 183 10.29 11.05 1.33
CA SER A 183 9.40 12.20 1.29
C SER A 183 8.73 12.55 2.61
N MET A 184 8.57 11.60 3.53
CA MET A 184 7.79 11.75 4.77
C MET A 184 8.47 10.95 5.90
N PRO A 185 8.40 11.41 7.16
CA PRO A 185 8.96 10.66 8.28
C PRO A 185 8.23 9.31 8.48
N PRO A 186 8.94 8.23 8.88
CA PRO A 186 8.35 6.91 9.09
C PRO A 186 7.62 6.84 10.43
N THR A 187 6.48 7.52 10.51
CA THR A 187 5.61 7.59 11.68
C THR A 187 4.32 6.81 11.45
N VAL A 188 3.76 6.27 12.53
CA VAL A 188 2.45 5.62 12.52
C VAL A 188 1.51 6.44 13.40
N GLU A 189 0.33 6.73 12.87
CA GLU A 189 -0.70 7.51 13.54
C GLU A 189 -1.87 6.62 13.93
N ASP A 190 -2.38 6.80 15.14
CA ASP A 190 -3.60 6.14 15.63
C ASP A 190 -4.84 6.90 15.17
N THR A 191 -5.26 6.67 13.92
CA THR A 191 -6.45 7.31 13.32
C THR A 191 -7.55 6.32 12.92
N ALA A 192 -7.30 5.02 13.02
CA ALA A 192 -8.30 4.00 12.70
C ALA A 192 -8.01 2.69 13.44
N ARG A 193 -9.02 1.81 13.48
CA ARG A 193 -8.91 0.43 13.99
C ARG A 193 -7.99 -0.45 13.14
N HIS A 194 -7.55 0.02 11.98
CA HIS A 194 -6.63 -0.66 11.09
C HIS A 194 -5.42 0.23 10.78
N VAL A 195 -4.31 -0.39 10.37
CA VAL A 195 -3.08 0.28 9.98
C VAL A 195 -2.76 -0.07 8.54
N TYR A 196 -2.35 0.93 7.78
CA TYR A 196 -1.89 0.77 6.40
C TYR A 196 -0.46 1.30 6.30
N VAL A 197 0.47 0.47 5.82
CA VAL A 197 1.89 0.83 5.68
C VAL A 197 2.34 0.61 4.25
N ARG A 198 3.12 1.55 3.70
CA ARG A 198 3.77 1.38 2.40
C ARG A 198 5.27 1.61 2.51
N PHE A 199 6.04 0.63 2.03
CA PHE A 199 7.49 0.69 1.98
C PHE A 199 7.94 1.03 0.57
N HIS A 200 8.41 2.24 0.35
CA HIS A 200 8.82 2.71 -0.97
C HIS A 200 10.31 2.54 -1.27
N GLY A 201 11.12 2.22 -0.26
CA GLY A 201 12.57 2.30 -0.32
C GLY A 201 13.08 3.69 0.11
N ARG A 202 14.38 3.79 0.39
CA ARG A 202 15.01 5.01 0.95
C ARG A 202 16.05 5.66 0.04
N ASN A 203 15.90 5.48 -1.28
CA ASN A 203 16.78 6.11 -2.28
C ASN A 203 16.55 7.63 -2.38
N ALA A 204 16.98 8.39 -1.36
CA ALA A 204 16.79 9.84 -1.28
C ALA A 204 17.40 10.59 -2.47
N ASP A 205 18.59 10.19 -2.90
CA ASP A 205 19.34 10.85 -3.98
C ASP A 205 18.64 10.80 -5.34
N VAL A 206 17.74 9.82 -5.54
CA VAL A 206 17.02 9.59 -6.80
C VAL A 206 15.56 10.00 -6.69
N TRP A 207 15.03 10.17 -5.47
CA TRP A 207 13.59 10.28 -5.20
C TRP A 207 12.90 11.44 -5.94
N TYR A 208 13.59 12.57 -6.09
CA TYR A 208 13.10 13.79 -6.76
C TYR A 208 13.90 14.17 -8.02
N ARG A 209 14.81 13.31 -8.51
CA ARG A 209 15.56 13.60 -9.74
C ARG A 209 14.59 13.74 -10.91
N LYS A 210 14.77 14.78 -11.72
CA LYS A 210 13.95 14.95 -12.93
C LYS A 210 14.46 13.99 -14.01
N LYS A 211 13.57 13.66 -14.94
CA LYS A 211 13.93 12.87 -16.11
C LYS A 211 14.97 13.65 -16.92
N GLY A 212 16.21 13.15 -16.96
CA GLY A 212 17.35 13.81 -17.62
C GLY A 212 18.57 14.06 -16.71
N ASP A 213 18.40 14.00 -15.38
CA ASP A 213 19.49 14.27 -14.41
C ASP A 213 20.35 13.01 -14.14
N GLY A 214 21.04 12.51 -15.17
CA GLY A 214 21.95 11.36 -15.09
C GLY A 214 21.29 10.01 -15.43
N PRO A 215 21.97 8.87 -15.15
CA PRO A 215 21.43 7.54 -15.48
C PRO A 215 20.07 7.34 -14.81
N HIS A 216 19.13 6.75 -15.56
CA HIS A 216 17.77 6.47 -15.08
C HIS A 216 17.80 5.41 -13.97
N MET A 217 18.00 5.85 -12.74
CA MET A 217 17.86 5.01 -11.55
C MET A 217 16.39 4.96 -11.13
N ASN A 218 15.89 3.77 -10.81
CA ASN A 218 14.54 3.62 -10.31
C ASN A 218 14.52 4.01 -8.82
N ARG A 219 13.72 5.02 -8.44
CA ARG A 219 13.58 5.45 -7.04
C ARG A 219 13.10 4.34 -6.09
N TYR A 220 12.46 3.30 -6.62
CA TYR A 220 11.98 2.13 -5.90
C TYR A 220 13.02 1.01 -5.79
N ASP A 221 14.18 1.12 -6.45
CA ASP A 221 15.22 0.08 -6.41
C ASP A 221 15.99 0.09 -5.09
N TYR A 222 15.38 -0.46 -4.05
CA TYR A 222 15.92 -0.45 -2.71
C TYR A 222 15.72 -1.81 -2.05
N ASN A 223 16.76 -2.32 -1.41
CA ASN A 223 16.69 -3.54 -0.61
C ASN A 223 16.83 -3.17 0.87
N TYR A 224 15.74 -3.28 1.63
CA TYR A 224 15.74 -2.96 3.06
C TYR A 224 16.67 -3.89 3.85
N THR A 225 17.35 -3.33 4.84
CA THR A 225 18.12 -4.15 5.79
C THR A 225 17.22 -4.71 6.90
N GLU A 226 17.69 -5.76 7.57
CA GLU A 226 16.98 -6.33 8.72
C GLU A 226 16.75 -5.29 9.83
N GLU A 227 17.73 -4.42 10.10
CA GLU A 227 17.63 -3.38 11.12
C GLU A 227 16.52 -2.38 10.82
N GLU A 228 16.39 -1.99 9.55
CA GLU A 228 15.35 -1.07 9.10
C GLU A 228 13.96 -1.67 9.29
N LEU A 229 13.79 -2.95 8.96
CA LEU A 229 12.53 -3.68 9.15
C LEU A 229 12.22 -3.95 10.62
N LEU A 230 13.22 -4.28 11.44
CA LEU A 230 13.07 -4.40 12.89
C LEU A 230 12.61 -3.10 13.52
N SER A 231 13.05 -1.97 12.99
CA SER A 231 12.57 -0.66 13.44
C SER A 231 11.06 -0.50 13.20
N TRP A 232 10.51 -1.05 12.12
CA TRP A 232 9.08 -1.05 11.84
C TRP A 232 8.29 -2.03 12.71
N LYS A 233 8.84 -3.22 12.98
CA LYS A 233 8.26 -4.14 13.96
C LYS A 233 8.01 -3.45 15.30
N ARG A 234 8.97 -2.65 15.78
CA ARG A 234 8.84 -1.86 17.02
C ARG A 234 7.72 -0.81 16.93
N ARG A 235 7.60 -0.12 15.79
CA ARG A 235 6.55 0.90 15.56
C ARG A 235 5.14 0.32 15.48
N LEU A 236 5.00 -0.90 14.95
CA LEU A 236 3.70 -1.55 14.74
C LEU A 236 3.21 -2.30 15.98
N LYS A 237 4.10 -2.72 16.89
CA LYS A 237 3.76 -3.47 18.11
C LYS A 237 2.60 -2.86 18.92
N PRO A 238 2.51 -1.53 19.16
CA PRO A 238 1.42 -0.94 19.94
C PRO A 238 0.04 -1.02 19.26
N LEU A 239 -0.01 -1.28 17.96
CA LEU A 239 -1.22 -1.20 17.13
C LEU A 239 -1.72 -2.58 16.69
N ALA A 240 -1.15 -3.65 17.25
CA ALA A 240 -1.45 -5.04 16.89
C ALA A 240 -2.89 -5.50 17.22
N GLY A 241 -3.66 -4.69 17.95
CA GLY A 241 -5.09 -4.93 18.21
C GLY A 241 -5.97 -4.81 16.96
N GLY A 242 -5.48 -4.14 15.91
CA GLY A 242 -6.16 -3.97 14.63
C GLY A 242 -5.72 -4.93 13.52
N THR A 243 -6.28 -4.74 12.32
CA THR A 243 -5.72 -5.31 11.09
C THR A 243 -4.61 -4.40 10.57
N ILE A 244 -3.40 -4.94 10.41
CA ILE A 244 -2.26 -4.24 9.83
C ILE A 244 -2.06 -4.76 8.41
N ARG A 245 -2.08 -3.88 7.42
CA ARG A 245 -1.75 -4.17 6.03
C ARG A 245 -0.48 -3.44 5.65
N ALA A 246 0.55 -4.17 5.24
CA ALA A 246 1.84 -3.60 4.94
C ALA A 246 2.31 -4.02 3.54
N TYR A 247 2.50 -3.05 2.65
CA TYR A 247 2.80 -3.29 1.24
C TYR A 247 4.18 -2.77 0.87
N PHE A 248 5.02 -3.67 0.37
CA PHE A 248 6.32 -3.34 -0.21
C PHE A 248 6.15 -2.90 -1.67
N ASN A 249 6.62 -1.70 -1.98
CA ASN A 249 6.51 -1.04 -3.28
C ASN A 249 7.88 -0.79 -3.94
N ASN A 250 8.96 -1.24 -3.29
CA ASN A 250 10.33 -1.28 -3.78
C ASN A 250 10.55 -2.45 -4.77
N HIS A 251 9.78 -2.46 -5.85
CA HIS A 251 9.59 -3.62 -6.74
C HIS A 251 10.80 -4.14 -7.54
N PRO A 252 11.82 -3.34 -7.93
CA PRO A 252 12.90 -3.81 -8.80
C PRO A 252 13.63 -5.04 -8.25
N HIS A 253 14.03 -5.95 -9.14
CA HIS A 253 14.81 -7.15 -8.79
C HIS A 253 14.11 -8.08 -7.78
N ALA A 254 12.79 -8.01 -7.66
CA ALA A 254 12.03 -8.68 -6.60
C ALA A 254 12.41 -8.27 -5.16
N ASN A 255 13.04 -7.10 -4.97
CA ASN A 255 13.34 -6.56 -3.65
C ASN A 255 12.09 -6.50 -2.75
N ALA A 256 10.95 -6.05 -3.29
CA ALA A 256 9.69 -6.00 -2.56
C ALA A 256 9.25 -7.37 -2.02
N ALA A 257 9.30 -8.43 -2.84
CA ALA A 257 8.94 -9.77 -2.40
C ALA A 257 9.94 -10.27 -1.35
N ARG A 258 11.25 -10.13 -1.60
CA ARG A 258 12.30 -10.53 -0.65
C ARG A 258 12.16 -9.84 0.71
N ASN A 259 11.91 -8.53 0.72
CA ASN A 259 11.74 -7.77 1.96
C ASN A 259 10.41 -8.07 2.67
N ALA A 260 9.34 -8.33 1.93
CA ALA A 260 8.08 -8.80 2.51
C ALA A 260 8.26 -10.15 3.24
N MET A 261 8.94 -11.11 2.62
CA MET A 261 9.24 -12.42 3.24
C MET A 261 10.10 -12.28 4.50
N LEU A 262 11.15 -11.44 4.43
CA LEU A 262 11.99 -11.13 5.58
C LEU A 262 11.16 -10.48 6.70
N PHE A 263 10.29 -9.52 6.37
CA PHE A 263 9.48 -8.84 7.36
C PHE A 263 8.46 -9.78 8.02
N GLU A 264 7.81 -10.68 7.28
CA GLU A 264 6.96 -11.72 7.89
C GLU A 264 7.72 -12.61 8.86
N SER A 265 8.97 -12.96 8.53
CA SER A 265 9.84 -13.77 9.39
C SER A 265 10.19 -13.01 10.68
N LEU A 266 10.57 -11.74 10.55
CA LEU A 266 10.85 -10.87 11.70
C LEU A 266 9.60 -10.66 12.57
N MET A 267 8.41 -10.60 11.97
CA MET A 267 7.13 -10.49 12.69
C MET A 267 6.65 -11.81 13.30
N GLY A 268 7.33 -12.94 13.03
CA GLY A 268 6.94 -14.26 13.53
C GLY A 268 5.68 -14.83 12.87
N LEU A 269 5.35 -14.38 11.65
CA LEU A 269 4.16 -14.81 10.89
C LEU A 269 4.41 -16.05 10.04
N ARG A 270 5.69 -16.42 9.85
CA ARG A 270 6.09 -17.64 9.16
C ARG A 270 6.47 -18.73 10.16
N PRO A 271 6.14 -20.00 9.88
CA PRO A 271 6.64 -21.12 10.68
C PRO A 271 8.16 -21.08 10.75
N ALA A 272 8.73 -21.37 11.93
CA ALA A 272 10.17 -21.47 12.09
C ALA A 272 10.72 -22.58 11.19
N GLN A 273 11.50 -22.22 10.16
CA GLN A 273 12.22 -23.21 9.36
C GLN A 273 13.31 -23.85 10.23
N LYS A 274 13.35 -25.19 10.30
CA LYS A 274 14.47 -25.92 10.91
C LYS A 274 15.76 -25.53 10.20
N THR A 275 16.76 -25.14 10.96
CA THR A 275 17.95 -24.46 10.47
C THR A 275 18.93 -25.43 9.82
N GLU A 276 18.92 -25.56 8.50
CA GLU A 276 20.09 -26.05 7.75
C GLU A 276 20.89 -24.85 7.21
N ARG A 277 22.18 -24.82 7.54
CA ARG A 277 23.13 -23.76 7.14
C ARG A 277 23.41 -23.86 5.64
N GLN A 278 22.70 -23.08 4.83
CA GLN A 278 23.14 -22.69 3.49
C GLN A 278 22.90 -21.18 3.30
N SER A 279 23.94 -20.50 2.83
CA SER A 279 24.03 -19.07 2.59
C SER A 279 23.26 -18.64 1.34
N GLY A 280 22.47 -17.57 1.45
CA GLY A 280 21.95 -16.76 0.34
C GLY A 280 20.79 -17.36 -0.46
N LEU A 281 19.55 -16.88 -0.20
CA LEU A 281 18.30 -16.94 -0.99
C LEU A 281 17.81 -18.28 -1.61
N SER A 282 18.65 -19.31 -1.74
CA SER A 282 18.27 -20.68 -2.07
C SER A 282 17.34 -21.32 -1.03
N ARG A 283 17.22 -20.72 0.16
CA ARG A 283 16.37 -21.16 1.28
C ARG A 283 14.86 -20.99 1.08
N PHE A 284 14.40 -20.24 0.07
CA PHE A 284 12.97 -19.96 -0.09
C PHE A 284 12.32 -20.56 -1.35
N PHE A 285 13.10 -21.16 -2.26
CA PHE A 285 12.63 -21.56 -3.59
C PHE A 285 12.97 -23.00 -3.99
N GLN A 286 13.18 -23.89 -3.01
CA GLN A 286 13.21 -25.33 -3.26
C GLN A 286 11.94 -25.96 -2.68
N ASP A 287 10.95 -26.13 -3.56
CA ASP A 287 10.11 -27.33 -3.77
C ASP A 287 8.98 -27.02 -4.79
#